data_AF-A0AAF0UAH1-F1
#
_entry.id   AF-A0AAF0UAH1-F1
#
_cell.length_a   1.000
_cell.length_b   1.000
_cell.length_c   1.000
_cell.angle_alpha   90.00
_cell.angle_beta   90.00
_cell.angle_gamma   90.00
#
_symmetry.space_group_name_H-M   'P 1'
#
loop_
_entity.id
_entity.type
_entity.pdbx_description
1 polymer ?
#
loop_
_entity_poly.entity_id
_entity_poly.type
_entity_poly.pdbx_seq_one_letter_code
_entity_poly.pdbx_strand_id
1 'polypeptide(L)'
;MIEPDGSSWHSAKDAAWALNEYVRRLYTQTYHSWSEIPNSIRQAMFNNFKTMCTLESRYNLVIGTTFERKASARLSSWLKSVRDSGERPGWMLPHVFDELGQYWNTYKFKAISDQAKVARGSLKGGSLHTGGAKMVGTIARVMEKELERTPIEPEVFEKTHVRKKDNESNPDVWVEERAEQTFNDFHKHVAENLDSSVQLTPELRLQSGLEGIGSSRQAEALDGVQIAAMSEQIAKLTAALAKSERKRVAEQQSMSETV
;
A
#
# COMPACT_ATOMS: atom_id res chain seq x y z
N MET A 1 5.66 -24.89 -0.37
CA MET A 1 5.13 -24.01 0.70
C MET A 1 5.19 -22.58 0.18
N ILE A 2 4.07 -21.86 0.22
CA ILE A 2 4.06 -20.44 -0.21
C ILE A 2 4.39 -19.60 1.02
N GLU A 3 5.59 -19.05 1.04
CA GLU A 3 6.06 -18.14 2.06
C GLU A 3 6.00 -16.69 1.54
N PRO A 4 5.67 -15.70 2.37
CA PRO A 4 5.79 -14.30 1.99
C PRO A 4 7.26 -13.94 1.72
N ASP A 5 7.52 -13.36 0.55
CA ASP A 5 8.82 -12.83 0.13
C ASP A 5 8.68 -11.34 -0.15
N GLY A 6 8.71 -10.52 0.91
CA GLY A 6 8.41 -9.09 0.83
C GLY A 6 7.02 -8.83 0.23
N SER A 7 6.96 -8.32 -1.01
CA SER A 7 5.71 -8.11 -1.77
C SER A 7 5.26 -9.31 -2.63
N SER A 8 5.94 -10.44 -2.52
CA SER A 8 5.80 -11.62 -3.37
C SER A 8 5.58 -12.90 -2.55
N TRP A 9 5.58 -14.04 -3.25
CA TRP A 9 5.35 -15.38 -2.72
C TRP A 9 6.45 -16.34 -3.20
N HIS A 10 7.05 -17.11 -2.31
CA HIS A 10 7.86 -18.28 -2.66
C HIS A 10 6.94 -19.36 -3.28
N SER A 11 7.35 -20.01 -4.38
CA SER A 11 6.47 -20.62 -5.41
C SER A 11 5.50 -19.64 -6.09
N ALA A 12 6.06 -18.59 -6.69
CA ALA A 12 5.29 -17.57 -7.40
C ALA A 12 4.44 -18.11 -8.55
N LYS A 13 4.82 -19.23 -9.19
CA LYS A 13 4.09 -19.80 -10.33
C LYS A 13 2.76 -20.43 -9.91
N ASP A 14 2.77 -21.29 -8.89
CA ASP A 14 1.57 -21.98 -8.41
C ASP A 14 0.59 -20.97 -7.79
N ALA A 15 1.14 -20.04 -7.00
CA ALA A 15 0.37 -18.96 -6.40
C ALA A 15 -0.27 -18.03 -7.45
N ALA A 16 0.48 -17.68 -8.50
CA ALA A 16 -0.05 -16.87 -9.61
C ALA A 16 -1.10 -17.64 -10.42
N TRP A 17 -0.90 -18.95 -10.65
CA TRP A 17 -1.89 -19.79 -11.32
C TRP A 17 -3.19 -19.87 -10.51
N ALA A 18 -3.11 -20.18 -9.23
CA ALA A 18 -4.26 -20.26 -8.33
C ALA A 18 -5.02 -18.94 -8.26
N LEU A 19 -4.31 -17.82 -8.09
CA LEU A 19 -4.90 -16.49 -8.13
C LEU A 19 -5.65 -16.26 -9.45
N ASN A 20 -5.02 -16.60 -10.58
CA ASN A 20 -5.63 -16.37 -11.88
C ASN A 20 -6.92 -17.19 -12.04
N GLU A 21 -6.89 -18.46 -11.67
CA GLU A 21 -8.01 -19.38 -11.81
C GLU A 21 -9.21 -18.94 -10.98
N TYR A 22 -9.01 -18.63 -9.69
CA TYR A 22 -10.12 -18.30 -8.80
C TYR A 22 -10.72 -16.90 -9.05
N VAL A 23 -9.88 -15.92 -9.40
CA VAL A 23 -10.40 -14.58 -9.76
C VAL A 23 -11.26 -14.70 -11.01
N ARG A 24 -10.82 -15.43 -12.05
CA ARG A 24 -11.63 -15.64 -13.26
C ARG A 24 -12.93 -16.38 -12.98
N ARG A 25 -12.85 -17.49 -12.24
CA ARG A 25 -14.00 -18.36 -11.97
C ARG A 25 -15.10 -17.65 -11.18
N LEU A 26 -14.74 -16.76 -10.27
CA LEU A 26 -15.69 -16.05 -9.40
C LEU A 26 -16.06 -14.65 -9.92
N TYR A 27 -15.49 -14.22 -11.04
CA TYR A 27 -15.87 -13.00 -11.74
C TYR A 27 -17.05 -13.27 -12.69
N THR A 28 -18.25 -13.39 -12.10
CA THR A 28 -19.48 -13.79 -12.81
C THR A 28 -20.44 -12.63 -13.08
N GLN A 29 -20.15 -11.46 -12.53
CA GLN A 29 -20.94 -10.24 -12.68
C GLN A 29 -20.04 -9.08 -13.10
N THR A 30 -20.67 -8.02 -13.58
CA THR A 30 -19.98 -6.80 -14.00
C THR A 30 -19.51 -6.01 -12.80
N TYR A 31 -18.20 -6.01 -12.59
CA TYR A 31 -17.52 -5.16 -11.61
C TYR A 31 -16.43 -4.37 -12.33
N HIS A 32 -16.51 -3.04 -12.31
CA HIS A 32 -15.58 -2.18 -13.05
C HIS A 32 -14.22 -2.05 -12.36
N SER A 33 -14.15 -2.43 -11.09
CA SER A 33 -12.95 -2.41 -10.25
C SER A 33 -12.98 -3.53 -9.21
N TRP A 34 -11.83 -3.86 -8.64
CA TRP A 34 -11.72 -4.86 -7.57
C TRP A 34 -12.52 -4.49 -6.31
N SER A 35 -12.58 -3.19 -5.99
CA SER A 35 -13.31 -2.67 -4.84
C SER A 35 -14.83 -2.79 -4.96
N GLU A 36 -15.37 -2.86 -6.18
CA GLU A 36 -16.80 -3.08 -6.42
C GLU A 36 -17.23 -4.52 -6.16
N ILE A 37 -16.29 -5.46 -6.11
CA ILE A 37 -16.59 -6.86 -5.80
C ILE A 37 -16.98 -6.98 -4.32
N PRO A 38 -18.17 -7.53 -4.01
CA PRO A 38 -18.60 -7.78 -2.65
C PRO A 38 -17.54 -8.49 -1.83
N ASN A 39 -17.32 -8.05 -0.59
CA ASN A 39 -16.31 -8.64 0.28
C ASN A 39 -16.52 -10.15 0.46
N SER A 40 -17.76 -10.64 0.48
CA SER A 40 -18.07 -12.07 0.53
C SER A 40 -17.46 -12.85 -0.64
N ILE A 41 -17.48 -12.28 -1.86
CA ILE A 41 -16.89 -12.89 -3.05
C ILE A 41 -15.36 -12.80 -3.00
N ARG A 42 -14.79 -11.65 -2.61
CA ARG A 42 -13.33 -11.50 -2.44
C ARG A 42 -12.78 -12.48 -1.40
N GLN A 43 -13.49 -12.66 -0.29
CA GLN A 43 -13.14 -13.66 0.73
C GLN A 43 -13.30 -15.09 0.23
N ALA A 44 -14.30 -15.39 -0.60
CA ALA A 44 -14.41 -16.69 -1.25
C ALA A 44 -13.22 -16.96 -2.20
N MET A 45 -12.81 -15.97 -3.00
CA MET A 45 -11.60 -16.05 -3.83
C MET A 45 -10.36 -16.31 -2.98
N PHE A 46 -10.20 -15.59 -1.87
CA PHE A 46 -9.07 -15.77 -0.95
C PHE A 46 -9.09 -17.13 -0.25
N ASN A 47 -10.26 -17.60 0.20
CA ASN A 47 -10.40 -18.91 0.83
C ASN A 47 -10.02 -20.05 -0.12
N ASN A 48 -10.42 -19.98 -1.39
CA ASN A 48 -10.01 -20.94 -2.40
C ASN A 48 -8.51 -20.84 -2.71
N PHE A 49 -7.95 -19.64 -2.72
CA PHE A 49 -6.50 -19.47 -2.83
C PHE A 49 -5.76 -20.16 -1.67
N LYS A 50 -6.26 -20.03 -0.43
CA LYS A 50 -5.68 -20.70 0.74
C LYS A 50 -5.71 -22.23 0.64
N THR A 51 -6.72 -22.84 0.01
CA THR A 51 -6.75 -24.31 -0.10
C THR A 51 -5.62 -24.89 -0.97
N MET A 52 -5.04 -24.07 -1.85
CA MET A 52 -3.90 -24.45 -2.70
C MET A 52 -2.54 -24.11 -2.08
N CYS A 53 -2.54 -23.36 -0.96
CA CYS A 53 -1.33 -22.88 -0.32
C CYS A 53 -1.20 -23.55 1.05
N THR A 54 -0.13 -24.31 1.32
CA THR A 54 0.20 -24.68 2.70
C THR A 54 0.62 -23.38 3.43
N LEU A 55 -0.27 -22.84 4.27
CA LEU A 55 -0.08 -21.57 4.96
C LEU A 55 -0.08 -21.77 6.47
N GLU A 56 0.86 -21.12 7.15
CA GLU A 56 0.78 -20.95 8.60
C GLU A 56 -0.14 -19.79 8.97
N SER A 57 -1.00 -19.99 9.97
CA SER A 57 -1.99 -18.99 10.41
C SER A 57 -1.38 -17.63 10.77
N ARG A 58 -0.11 -17.60 11.22
CA ARG A 58 0.64 -16.38 11.55
C ARG A 58 0.81 -15.41 10.37
N TYR A 59 0.75 -15.90 9.13
CA TYR A 59 0.91 -15.08 7.92
C TYR A 59 -0.41 -14.68 7.26
N ASN A 60 -1.56 -15.08 7.81
CA ASN A 60 -2.87 -14.87 7.17
C ASN A 60 -3.14 -13.39 6.81
N LEU A 61 -2.78 -12.45 7.69
CA LEU A 61 -3.00 -11.02 7.45
C LEU A 61 -2.12 -10.50 6.30
N VAL A 62 -0.81 -10.78 6.34
CA VAL A 62 0.16 -10.35 5.31
C VAL A 62 -0.13 -10.99 3.95
N ILE A 63 -0.55 -12.26 3.96
CA ILE A 63 -0.90 -12.99 2.74
C ILE A 63 -2.23 -12.48 2.19
N GLY A 64 -3.21 -12.19 3.05
CA GLY A 64 -4.48 -11.58 2.65
C GLY A 64 -4.29 -10.23 1.99
N THR A 65 -3.51 -9.33 2.60
CA THR A 65 -3.23 -8.00 2.00
C THR A 65 -2.43 -8.12 0.69
N THR A 66 -1.49 -9.06 0.62
CA THR A 66 -0.73 -9.33 -0.61
C THR A 66 -1.63 -9.90 -1.71
N PHE A 67 -2.55 -10.79 -1.36
CA PHE A 67 -3.54 -11.35 -2.27
C PHE A 67 -4.45 -10.27 -2.83
N GLU A 68 -5.05 -9.44 -1.96
CA GLU A 68 -5.93 -8.32 -2.37
C GLU A 68 -5.21 -7.39 -3.36
N ARG A 69 -3.97 -7.01 -3.06
CA ARG A 69 -3.16 -6.16 -3.94
C ARG A 69 -2.89 -6.83 -5.29
N LYS A 70 -2.43 -8.09 -5.28
CA LYS A 70 -2.10 -8.83 -6.52
C LYS A 70 -3.34 -9.10 -7.37
N ALA A 71 -4.45 -9.48 -6.75
CA ALA A 71 -5.70 -9.77 -7.43
C ALA A 71 -6.30 -8.50 -8.05
N SER A 72 -6.28 -7.38 -7.30
CA SER A 72 -6.71 -6.07 -7.81
C SER A 72 -5.89 -5.61 -9.02
N ALA A 73 -4.56 -5.68 -8.93
CA ALA A 73 -3.67 -5.34 -10.04
C ALA A 73 -3.90 -6.25 -11.25
N ARG A 74 -4.12 -7.55 -11.01
CA ARG A 74 -4.33 -8.54 -12.06
C ARG A 74 -5.64 -8.34 -12.80
N LEU A 75 -6.75 -8.13 -12.07
CA LEU A 75 -8.05 -7.83 -12.64
C LEU A 75 -7.99 -6.55 -13.49
N SER A 76 -7.36 -5.49 -12.97
CA SER A 76 -7.20 -4.22 -13.70
C SER A 76 -6.44 -4.41 -15.02
N SER A 77 -5.38 -5.21 -15.01
CA SER A 77 -4.61 -5.57 -16.21
C SER A 77 -5.44 -6.36 -17.22
N TRP A 78 -6.25 -7.32 -16.77
CA TRP A 78 -7.13 -8.06 -17.67
C TRP A 78 -8.23 -7.20 -18.28
N LEU A 79 -8.93 -6.40 -17.48
CA LEU A 79 -9.97 -5.51 -17.99
C LEU A 79 -9.40 -4.51 -19.00
N LYS A 80 -8.18 -4.01 -18.76
CA LYS A 80 -7.45 -3.20 -19.74
C LYS A 80 -7.18 -3.99 -21.02
N SER A 81 -6.69 -5.22 -20.93
CA SER A 81 -6.43 -6.06 -22.10
C SER A 81 -7.69 -6.32 -22.92
N VAL A 82 -8.82 -6.59 -22.27
CA VAL A 82 -10.12 -6.81 -22.92
C VAL A 82 -10.60 -5.55 -23.63
N ARG A 83 -10.45 -4.40 -22.98
CA ARG A 83 -10.81 -3.10 -23.59
C ARG A 83 -9.94 -2.76 -24.78
N ASP A 84 -8.64 -2.99 -24.66
CA ASP A 84 -7.66 -2.62 -25.69
C ASP A 84 -7.75 -3.57 -26.91
N SER A 85 -8.08 -4.86 -26.70
CA SER A 85 -8.31 -5.80 -27.81
C SER A 85 -9.70 -5.67 -28.44
N GLY A 86 -10.71 -5.29 -27.66
CA GLY A 86 -12.11 -5.34 -28.09
C GLY A 86 -12.65 -6.76 -28.23
N GLU A 87 -11.91 -7.78 -27.79
CA GLU A 87 -12.28 -9.19 -27.89
C GLU A 87 -12.68 -9.77 -26.54
N ARG A 88 -13.78 -10.51 -26.50
CA ARG A 88 -14.23 -11.21 -25.30
C ARG A 88 -13.33 -12.43 -25.03
N PRO A 89 -12.65 -12.50 -23.87
CA PRO A 89 -11.86 -13.67 -23.54
C PRO A 89 -12.76 -14.83 -23.09
N GLY A 90 -12.28 -16.07 -23.24
CA GLY A 90 -13.07 -17.27 -22.91
C GLY A 90 -13.53 -17.39 -21.45
N TRP A 91 -12.83 -16.74 -20.51
CA TRP A 91 -13.19 -16.73 -19.08
C TRP A 91 -14.30 -15.74 -18.72
N MET A 92 -14.61 -14.78 -19.61
CA MET A 92 -15.60 -13.74 -19.35
C MET A 92 -16.94 -14.11 -19.98
N LEU A 93 -18.01 -14.00 -19.20
CA LEU A 93 -19.36 -14.27 -19.69
C LEU A 93 -19.80 -13.20 -20.71
N PRO A 94 -20.58 -13.55 -21.76
CA PRO A 94 -21.00 -12.61 -22.79
C PRO A 94 -21.68 -11.34 -22.24
N HIS A 95 -22.62 -11.48 -21.31
CA HIS A 95 -23.34 -10.34 -20.75
C HIS A 95 -22.41 -9.40 -19.96
N VAL A 96 -21.44 -9.96 -19.23
CA VAL A 96 -20.42 -9.16 -18.50
C VAL A 96 -19.56 -8.36 -19.48
N PHE A 97 -19.18 -8.96 -20.60
CA PHE A 97 -18.42 -8.26 -21.64
C PHE A 97 -19.21 -7.11 -22.25
N ASP A 98 -20.48 -7.34 -22.57
CA ASP A 98 -21.36 -6.32 -23.16
C ASP A 98 -21.60 -5.15 -22.19
N GLU A 99 -21.88 -5.43 -20.92
CA GLU A 99 -22.06 -4.41 -19.87
C GLU A 99 -20.78 -3.60 -19.62
N LEU A 100 -19.62 -4.25 -19.58
CA LEU A 100 -18.31 -3.55 -19.49
C LEU A 100 -18.08 -2.65 -20.70
N GLY A 101 -18.43 -3.12 -21.90
CA GLY A 101 -18.35 -2.33 -23.13
C GLY A 101 -19.24 -1.07 -23.06
N GLN A 102 -20.47 -1.20 -22.54
CA GLN A 102 -21.35 -0.05 -22.30
C GLN A 102 -20.75 0.92 -21.29
N TYR A 103 -20.23 0.41 -20.16
CA TYR A 103 -19.59 1.23 -19.13
C TYR A 103 -18.38 2.01 -19.65
N TRP A 104 -17.47 1.36 -20.39
CA TRP A 104 -16.29 2.03 -20.96
C TRP A 104 -16.65 3.11 -21.98
N ASN A 105 -17.85 3.03 -22.58
CA ASN A 105 -18.34 4.03 -23.49
C ASN A 105 -18.99 5.24 -22.81
N THR A 106 -19.28 5.16 -21.52
CA THR A 106 -19.84 6.28 -20.76
C THR A 106 -18.89 7.48 -20.70
N TYR A 107 -19.47 8.67 -20.68
CA TYR A 107 -18.70 9.92 -20.51
C TYR A 107 -17.90 9.91 -19.21
N LYS A 108 -18.51 9.44 -18.11
CA LYS A 108 -17.87 9.36 -16.78
C LYS A 108 -16.57 8.56 -16.83
N PHE A 109 -16.59 7.38 -17.45
CA PHE A 109 -15.39 6.55 -17.56
C PHE A 109 -14.32 7.21 -18.43
N LYS A 110 -14.70 7.72 -19.61
CA LYS A 110 -13.78 8.39 -20.54
C LYS A 110 -13.11 9.59 -19.89
N ALA A 111 -13.86 10.44 -19.18
CA ALA A 111 -13.33 11.59 -18.47
C ALA A 111 -12.29 11.20 -17.39
N ILE A 112 -12.57 10.16 -16.59
CA ILE A 112 -11.61 9.65 -15.59
C ILE A 112 -10.36 9.08 -16.27
N SER A 113 -10.54 8.33 -17.36
CA SER A 113 -9.45 7.73 -18.11
C SER A 113 -8.53 8.79 -18.73
N ASP A 114 -9.11 9.83 -19.32
CA ASP A 114 -8.39 10.95 -19.92
C ASP A 114 -7.66 11.76 -18.86
N GLN A 115 -8.30 12.06 -17.73
CA GLN A 115 -7.64 12.70 -16.59
C GLN A 115 -6.46 11.86 -16.09
N ALA A 116 -6.63 10.55 -15.95
CA ALA A 116 -5.56 9.66 -15.52
C ALA A 116 -4.43 9.55 -16.57
N LYS A 117 -4.76 9.67 -17.86
CA LYS A 117 -3.78 9.72 -18.95
C LYS A 117 -2.95 11.01 -18.90
N VAL A 118 -3.61 12.15 -18.69
CA VAL A 118 -2.94 13.45 -18.50
C VAL A 118 -2.05 13.41 -17.25
N ALA A 119 -2.56 12.87 -16.13
CA ALA A 119 -1.79 12.73 -14.90
C ALA A 119 -0.54 11.85 -15.08
N ARG A 120 -0.64 10.71 -15.79
CA ARG A 120 0.52 9.86 -16.11
C ARG A 120 1.52 10.51 -17.07
N GLY A 121 1.04 11.36 -17.98
CA GLY A 121 1.88 12.13 -18.89
C GLY A 121 2.47 13.40 -18.27
N SER A 122 2.07 13.74 -17.03
CA SER A 122 2.59 14.89 -16.31
C SER A 122 4.05 14.66 -15.93
N LEU A 123 4.92 15.59 -16.32
CA LEU A 123 6.30 15.70 -15.81
C LEU A 123 6.34 16.42 -14.44
N LYS A 124 5.21 16.43 -13.72
CA LYS A 124 5.05 17.02 -12.40
C LYS A 124 4.40 16.01 -11.47
N GLY A 125 4.93 15.84 -10.26
CA GLY A 125 4.45 14.95 -9.21
C GLY A 125 5.60 14.26 -8.46
N GLY A 126 5.44 14.08 -7.14
CA GLY A 126 6.48 13.59 -6.22
C GLY A 126 6.91 12.12 -6.41
N SER A 127 6.59 11.52 -7.56
CA SER A 127 7.07 10.21 -7.99
C SER A 127 8.26 10.32 -8.95
N LEU A 128 8.68 11.52 -9.34
CA LEU A 128 9.87 11.70 -10.17
C LEU A 128 11.13 11.49 -9.32
N HIS A 129 11.79 10.35 -9.52
CA HIS A 129 13.01 10.01 -8.80
C HIS A 129 14.18 9.77 -9.78
N THR A 130 15.40 10.10 -9.35
CA THR A 130 16.67 9.91 -10.09
C THR A 130 17.28 8.53 -9.88
N GLY A 131 16.68 7.70 -9.03
CA GLY A 131 17.17 6.36 -8.69
C GLY A 131 17.14 5.32 -9.84
N GLY A 132 16.62 5.67 -11.02
CA GLY A 132 16.42 4.75 -12.13
C GLY A 132 15.40 3.65 -11.81
N ALA A 133 15.47 2.48 -12.45
CA ALA A 133 14.57 1.35 -12.16
C ALA A 133 14.90 0.62 -10.83
N LYS A 134 15.31 1.35 -9.79
CA LYS A 134 15.58 0.83 -8.44
C LYS A 134 14.51 1.34 -7.49
N MET A 135 14.03 0.45 -6.64
CA MET A 135 13.13 0.82 -5.55
C MET A 135 13.88 1.62 -4.49
N VAL A 136 13.19 2.57 -3.83
CA VAL A 136 13.74 3.38 -2.72
C VAL A 136 14.37 2.51 -1.64
N GLY A 137 13.72 1.40 -1.26
CA GLY A 137 14.28 0.45 -0.27
C GLY A 137 15.58 -0.22 -0.71
N THR A 138 15.78 -0.44 -2.01
CA THR A 138 17.06 -0.93 -2.54
C THR A 138 18.13 0.15 -2.41
N ILE A 139 17.78 1.41 -2.68
CA ILE A 139 18.69 2.55 -2.55
C ILE A 139 19.08 2.77 -1.08
N ALA A 140 18.12 2.69 -0.15
CA ALA A 140 18.38 2.78 1.29
C ALA A 140 19.35 1.69 1.78
N ARG A 141 19.20 0.43 1.32
CA ARG A 141 20.14 -0.65 1.67
C ARG A 141 21.54 -0.44 1.11
N VAL A 142 21.66 0.17 -0.07
CA VAL A 142 22.97 0.54 -0.64
C VAL A 142 23.58 1.65 0.23
N MET A 143 22.80 2.66 0.59
CA MET A 143 23.24 3.74 1.48
C MET A 143 23.65 3.24 2.86
N GLU A 144 22.94 2.25 3.43
CA GLU A 144 23.29 1.68 4.72
C GLU A 144 24.70 1.07 4.73
N LYS A 145 25.11 0.45 3.61
CA LYS A 145 26.47 -0.05 3.44
C LYS A 145 27.49 1.07 3.19
N GLU A 146 27.11 2.10 2.42
CA GLU A 146 27.98 3.26 2.13
C GLU A 146 28.26 4.10 3.38
N LEU A 147 27.28 4.22 4.28
CA LEU A 147 27.33 5.05 5.48
C LEU A 147 27.73 4.27 6.75
N GLU A 148 27.77 2.94 6.68
CA GLU A 148 27.96 2.03 7.83
C GLU A 148 26.96 2.28 8.98
N ARG A 149 25.81 2.85 8.64
CA ARG A 149 24.68 3.12 9.54
C ARG A 149 23.39 3.12 8.76
N THR A 150 22.28 2.89 9.43
CA THR A 150 20.96 3.05 8.80
C THR A 150 20.78 4.52 8.37
N PRO A 151 20.49 4.79 7.09
CA PRO A 151 20.25 6.15 6.60
C PRO A 151 18.93 6.68 7.17
N ILE A 152 18.87 7.99 7.43
CA ILE A 152 17.61 8.62 7.82
C ILE A 152 16.77 8.94 6.59
N GLU A 153 15.44 8.98 6.73
CA GLU A 153 14.51 9.15 5.61
C GLU A 153 14.83 10.37 4.72
N PRO A 154 15.19 11.56 5.27
CA PRO A 154 15.55 12.72 4.44
C PRO A 154 16.78 12.47 3.55
N GLU A 155 17.77 11.72 4.03
CA GLU A 155 18.96 11.39 3.24
C GLU A 155 18.61 10.50 2.05
N VAL A 156 17.73 9.53 2.28
CA VAL A 156 17.22 8.64 1.22
C VAL A 156 16.38 9.44 0.22
N PHE A 157 15.55 10.35 0.71
CA PHE A 157 14.72 11.22 -0.12
C PHE A 157 15.57 12.14 -1.00
N GLU A 158 16.56 12.83 -0.43
CA GLU A 158 17.50 13.68 -1.16
C GLU A 158 18.28 12.88 -2.22
N LYS A 159 18.84 11.72 -1.85
CA LYS A 159 19.55 10.84 -2.79
C LYS A 159 18.70 10.43 -3.99
N THR A 160 17.38 10.32 -3.80
CA THR A 160 16.43 9.86 -4.83
C THR A 160 15.72 10.97 -5.59
N HIS A 161 15.72 12.21 -5.09
CA HIS A 161 14.96 13.33 -5.67
C HIS A 161 15.84 14.55 -5.98
N VAL A 162 17.15 14.43 -5.86
CA VAL A 162 18.13 15.40 -6.36
C VAL A 162 18.85 14.85 -7.59
N ARG A 163 18.97 15.69 -8.61
CA ARG A 163 19.82 15.45 -9.79
C ARG A 163 21.22 15.89 -9.42
N LYS A 164 22.12 14.92 -9.35
CA LYS A 164 23.54 15.19 -9.15
C LYS A 164 24.13 15.83 -10.40
N LYS A 165 25.05 16.75 -10.17
CA LYS A 165 25.75 17.54 -11.19
C LYS A 165 26.46 16.66 -12.22
N ASP A 166 26.43 17.08 -13.49
CA ASP A 166 27.29 16.50 -14.53
C ASP A 166 28.74 17.04 -14.44
N ASN A 167 28.95 18.20 -13.80
CA ASN A 167 30.25 18.85 -13.59
C ASN A 167 30.28 19.70 -12.29
N GLU A 168 31.47 20.00 -11.77
CA GLU A 168 31.67 20.68 -10.46
C GLU A 168 31.01 22.07 -10.33
N SER A 169 30.82 22.77 -11.45
CA SER A 169 30.31 24.16 -11.46
C SER A 169 28.78 24.29 -11.43
N ASN A 170 28.02 23.23 -11.71
CA ASN A 170 26.56 23.29 -11.63
C ASN A 170 26.08 23.01 -10.19
N PRO A 171 24.98 23.61 -9.70
CA PRO A 171 24.39 23.22 -8.43
C PRO A 171 23.66 21.88 -8.54
N ASP A 172 23.54 21.16 -7.43
CA ASP A 172 22.60 20.05 -7.33
C ASP A 172 21.18 20.62 -7.42
N VAL A 173 20.30 19.98 -8.21
CA VAL A 173 18.97 20.51 -8.48
C VAL A 173 17.92 19.46 -8.13
N TRP A 174 16.91 19.86 -7.36
CA TRP A 174 15.74 19.02 -7.11
C TRP A 174 15.09 18.60 -8.43
N VAL A 175 14.63 17.36 -8.48
CA VAL A 175 14.03 16.79 -9.70
C VAL A 175 12.80 17.60 -10.12
N GLU A 176 12.10 18.20 -9.15
CA GLU A 176 11.04 19.17 -9.33
C GLU A 176 10.85 20.05 -8.08
N GLU A 177 10.17 21.17 -8.24
CA GLU A 177 9.83 22.13 -7.17
C GLU A 177 9.08 21.48 -5.99
N ARG A 178 8.22 20.51 -6.26
CA ARG A 178 7.46 19.83 -5.19
C ARG A 178 8.35 18.92 -4.34
N ALA A 179 9.39 18.32 -4.90
CA ALA A 179 10.33 17.53 -4.11
C ALA A 179 11.09 18.42 -3.12
N GLU A 180 11.51 19.60 -3.57
CA GLU A 180 12.10 20.64 -2.72
C GLU A 180 11.13 21.09 -1.62
N GLN A 181 9.87 21.38 -1.97
CA GLN A 181 8.85 21.77 -1.00
C GLN A 181 8.61 20.68 0.05
N THR A 182 8.41 19.42 -0.34
CA THR A 182 8.23 18.29 0.59
C THR A 182 9.41 18.14 1.55
N PHE A 183 10.63 18.28 1.03
CA PHE A 183 11.84 18.20 1.86
C PHE A 183 11.89 19.33 2.88
N ASN A 184 11.64 20.57 2.44
CA ASN A 184 11.64 21.75 3.30
C ASN A 184 10.53 21.68 4.37
N ASP A 185 9.32 21.25 3.99
CA ASP A 185 8.18 21.10 4.90
C ASP A 185 8.45 20.03 5.96
N PHE A 186 9.08 18.91 5.58
CA PHE A 186 9.51 17.89 6.54
C PHE A 186 10.50 18.46 7.56
N HIS A 187 11.53 19.17 7.09
CA HIS A 187 12.53 19.76 7.98
C HIS A 187 11.93 20.83 8.90
N LYS A 188 11.03 21.66 8.39
CA LYS A 188 10.28 22.62 9.19
C LYS A 188 9.43 21.94 10.25
N HIS A 189 8.68 20.89 9.88
CA HIS A 189 7.87 20.13 10.83
C HIS A 189 8.71 19.51 11.95
N VAL A 190 9.87 18.92 11.61
CA VAL A 190 10.81 18.39 12.61
C VAL A 190 11.30 19.50 13.53
N ALA A 191 11.71 20.65 13.00
CA ALA A 191 12.19 21.77 13.81
C ALA A 191 11.11 22.37 14.73
N GLU A 192 9.84 22.37 14.30
CA GLU A 192 8.72 22.95 15.06
C GLU A 192 8.11 21.98 16.08
N ASN A 193 8.20 20.66 15.86
CA ASN A 193 7.42 19.68 16.63
C ASN A 193 8.28 18.62 17.36
N LEU A 194 9.57 18.52 17.05
CA LEU A 194 10.49 17.57 17.69
C LEU A 194 11.67 18.35 18.25
N ASP A 195 11.76 18.42 19.58
CA ASP A 195 13.00 18.83 20.23
C ASP A 195 14.11 17.85 19.83
N SER A 196 15.33 18.36 19.69
CA SER A 196 16.49 17.78 19.00
C SER A 196 16.93 16.37 19.45
N SER A 197 16.24 15.77 20.43
CA SER A 197 16.57 14.50 21.08
C SER A 197 15.54 13.38 20.92
N VAL A 198 14.50 13.51 20.09
CA VAL A 198 13.47 12.46 19.94
C VAL A 198 13.64 11.67 18.63
N GLN A 199 13.87 10.36 18.75
CA GLN A 199 13.83 9.45 17.60
C GLN A 199 12.40 9.38 17.03
N LEU A 200 12.27 9.63 15.73
CA LEU A 200 11.01 9.51 14.99
C LEU A 200 10.39 8.11 15.21
N THR A 201 9.23 8.06 15.88
CA THR A 201 8.49 6.82 16.11
C THR A 201 7.90 6.30 14.79
N PRO A 202 7.67 4.98 14.66
CA PRO A 202 7.04 4.38 13.49
C PRO A 202 5.69 5.02 13.10
N GLU A 203 4.94 5.56 14.07
CA GLU A 203 3.67 6.24 13.84
C GLU A 203 3.83 7.59 13.10
N LEU A 204 4.83 8.39 13.44
CA LEU A 204 5.14 9.65 12.74
C LEU A 204 5.68 9.40 11.31
N ARG A 205 6.32 8.25 11.07
CA ARG A 205 6.74 7.80 9.72
C ARG A 205 5.55 7.49 8.82
N LEU A 206 4.46 6.95 9.37
CA LEU A 206 3.25 6.66 8.58
C LEU A 206 2.50 7.95 8.23
N GLN A 207 2.40 8.88 9.19
CA GLN A 207 1.61 10.10 9.03
C GLN A 207 2.24 11.08 8.03
N SER A 208 3.56 11.32 8.12
CA SER A 208 4.29 12.15 7.15
C SER A 208 4.35 11.53 5.75
N GLY A 209 4.46 10.20 5.65
CA GLY A 209 4.38 9.47 4.38
C GLY A 209 3.02 9.59 3.71
N LEU A 210 1.92 9.62 4.48
CA LEU A 210 0.56 9.77 3.95
C LEU A 210 0.24 11.19 3.47
N GLU A 211 0.85 12.22 4.05
CA GLU A 211 0.64 13.61 3.64
C GLU A 211 1.51 14.00 2.42
N GLY A 212 2.73 13.46 2.31
CA GLY A 212 3.63 13.71 1.17
C GLY A 212 3.34 12.86 -0.08
N ILE A 213 2.85 11.62 0.10
CA ILE A 213 2.42 10.77 -1.00
C ILE A 213 1.00 11.20 -1.34
N GLY A 214 0.88 12.12 -2.31
CA GLY A 214 -0.41 12.56 -2.84
C GLY A 214 -1.37 11.39 -2.93
N SER A 215 -2.40 11.44 -2.11
CA SER A 215 -3.47 10.46 -2.00
C SER A 215 -3.82 9.92 -3.37
N SER A 216 -3.34 8.71 -3.67
CA SER A 216 -4.04 7.82 -4.58
C SER A 216 -5.47 7.73 -4.06
N ARG A 217 -6.47 7.76 -4.94
CA ARG A 217 -7.92 7.66 -4.65
C ARG A 217 -8.36 6.43 -3.80
N GLN A 218 -7.43 5.74 -3.14
CA GLN A 218 -7.67 4.76 -2.08
C GLN A 218 -7.73 5.37 -0.66
N ALA A 219 -7.43 6.67 -0.45
CA ALA A 219 -7.62 7.31 0.86
C ALA A 219 -9.03 7.89 1.08
N GLU A 220 -9.89 7.91 0.06
CA GLU A 220 -11.30 8.29 0.23
C GLU A 220 -12.16 7.06 0.53
N ALA A 221 -12.15 6.64 1.80
CA ALA A 221 -13.31 6.12 2.56
C ALA A 221 -12.83 5.49 3.89
N LEU A 222 -12.16 6.26 4.74
CA LEU A 222 -12.27 6.08 6.18
C LEU A 222 -13.00 7.33 6.67
N ASP A 223 -14.32 7.22 6.75
CA ASP A 223 -15.18 8.29 7.26
C ASP A 223 -14.69 8.71 8.65
N GLY A 224 -14.71 10.01 8.97
CA GLY A 224 -14.22 10.54 10.26
C GLY A 224 -14.91 9.88 11.46
N VAL A 225 -16.14 9.39 11.25
CA VAL A 225 -16.91 8.59 12.22
C VAL A 225 -16.24 7.24 12.51
N GLN A 226 -15.67 6.57 11.50
CA GLN A 226 -14.98 5.29 11.65
C GLN A 226 -13.64 5.45 12.38
N ILE A 227 -12.91 6.55 12.13
CA ILE A 227 -11.67 6.86 12.85
C ILE A 227 -11.98 7.12 14.34
N ALA A 228 -12.98 7.95 14.63
CA ALA A 228 -13.40 8.21 16.01
C ALA A 228 -13.85 6.94 16.74
N ALA A 229 -14.62 6.07 16.07
CA ALA A 229 -15.06 4.78 16.63
C ALA A 229 -13.88 3.82 16.90
N MET A 230 -12.90 3.77 16.01
CA MET A 230 -11.68 2.97 16.23
C MET A 230 -10.83 3.53 17.38
N SER A 231 -10.68 4.85 17.48
CA SER A 231 -10.00 5.50 18.62
C SER A 231 -10.69 5.20 19.95
N GLU A 232 -12.03 5.21 19.99
CA GLU A 232 -12.79 4.86 21.20
C GLU A 232 -12.64 3.38 21.58
N GLN A 233 -12.58 2.47 20.60
CA GLN A 233 -12.32 1.06 20.83
C GLN A 233 -10.90 0.81 21.36
N ILE A 234 -9.90 1.50 20.83
CA ILE A 234 -8.52 1.44 21.33
C ILE A 234 -8.48 1.90 22.79
N ALA A 235 -9.11 3.04 23.13
CA ALA A 235 -9.15 3.53 24.50
C ALA A 235 -9.81 2.53 25.47
N LYS A 236 -10.90 1.87 25.05
CA LYS A 236 -11.57 0.83 25.85
C LYS A 236 -10.69 -0.40 26.08
N LEU A 237 -9.97 -0.86 25.06
CA LEU A 237 -9.04 -2.00 25.16
C LEU A 237 -7.84 -1.67 26.04
N THR A 238 -7.26 -0.48 25.92
CA THR A 238 -6.16 -0.02 26.77
C THR A 238 -6.58 0.06 28.24
N ALA A 239 -7.79 0.58 28.52
CA ALA A 239 -8.32 0.61 29.88
C ALA A 239 -8.59 -0.79 30.46
N ALA A 240 -9.10 -1.71 29.63
CA ALA A 240 -9.33 -3.09 30.04
C ALA A 240 -8.02 -3.84 30.34
N LEU A 241 -6.98 -3.62 29.52
CA LEU A 241 -5.65 -4.19 29.73
C LEU A 241 -5.04 -3.70 31.04
N ALA A 242 -5.03 -2.38 31.28
CA ALA A 242 -4.53 -1.80 32.52
C ALA A 242 -5.28 -2.32 33.76
N LYS A 243 -6.60 -2.56 33.65
CA LYS A 243 -7.40 -3.16 34.73
C LYS A 243 -7.04 -4.63 34.96
N SER A 244 -6.78 -5.39 33.90
CA SER A 244 -6.35 -6.79 33.99
C SER A 244 -4.97 -6.91 34.64
N GLU A 245 -4.02 -6.04 34.26
CA GLU A 245 -2.68 -6.00 34.85
C GLU A 245 -2.73 -5.66 36.33
N ARG A 246 -3.50 -4.64 36.73
CA ARG A 246 -3.70 -4.30 38.16
C ARG A 246 -4.29 -5.47 38.95
N LYS A 247 -5.24 -6.20 38.38
CA LYS A 247 -5.84 -7.38 39.02
C LYS A 247 -4.80 -8.50 39.19
N ARG A 248 -3.99 -8.78 38.18
CA ARG A 248 -2.91 -9.78 38.26
C ARG A 248 -1.85 -9.41 39.30
N VAL A 249 -1.48 -8.13 39.40
CA VAL A 249 -0.53 -7.66 40.41
C VAL A 249 -1.09 -7.80 41.82
N ALA A 250 -2.36 -7.46 42.03
CA ALA A 250 -3.03 -7.62 43.33
C ALA A 250 -3.17 -9.11 43.73
N GLU A 251 -3.48 -9.99 42.78
CA GLU A 251 -3.54 -11.44 43.02
C GLU A 251 -2.15 -12.02 43.36
N GLN A 252 -1.09 -11.55 42.70
CA GLN A 252 0.29 -11.94 43.04
C GLN A 252 0.72 -11.45 44.43
N GLN A 253 0.35 -10.22 44.80
CA GLN A 253 0.64 -9.66 46.13
C GLN A 253 -0.12 -10.39 47.25
N SER A 254 -1.39 -10.73 47.02
CA SER A 254 -2.20 -11.50 47.99
C SER A 254 -1.67 -12.92 48.20
N MET A 255 -1.11 -13.57 47.16
CA MET A 255 -0.48 -14.90 47.29
C MET A 255 0.88 -14.87 48.01
N SER A 256 1.60 -13.75 47.96
CA SER A 256 2.86 -13.58 48.71
C SER A 256 2.69 -13.25 50.19
N GLU A 257 1.50 -12.78 50.61
CA GLU A 257 1.18 -12.51 52.03
C GLU A 257 0.61 -13.72 52.78
N THR A 258 0.33 -14.83 52.07
CA THR A 258 -0.23 -16.08 52.65
C THR A 258 0.78 -17.21 52.83
N VAL A 259 2.08 -16.90 52.75
CA VAL A 259 3.21 -17.78 53.09
C VAL A 259 3.93 -17.23 54.31
#